data_AF-A0A455UI29-F1
#
_entry.id   AF-A0A455UI29-F1
#
_cell.length_a   1.000
_cell.length_b   1.000
_cell.length_c   1.000
_cell.angle_alpha   90.00
_cell.angle_beta   90.00
_cell.angle_gamma   90.00
#
_symmetry.space_group_name_H-M   'P 1'
#
loop_
_entity.id
_entity.type
_entity.pdbx_description
1 polymer ?
#
loop_
_entity_poly.entity_id
_entity_poly.type
_entity_poly.pdbx_seq_one_letter_code
_entity_poly.pdbx_strand_id
1 'polypeptide(L)'
;MYAEERLKADILKGSHRKVVKPSRRREMAQKAVMEKHVSIRLACWMFSISENCYRYQAKLRGENDQIADWLITLTHNQRNWGFGLCFLHLRNVKGFRWNHKRVYRIYRELS
;
A
#
# COMPACT_ATOMS: atom_id res chain seq x y z
N MET A 1 -15.92 27.45 10.18
CA MET A 1 -15.79 26.72 11.46
C MET A 1 -16.71 25.49 11.51
N TYR A 2 -18.05 25.63 11.53
CA TYR A 2 -18.97 24.48 11.63
C TYR A 2 -19.02 23.52 10.43
N ALA A 3 -18.89 24.03 9.19
CA ALA A 3 -19.00 23.20 7.99
C ALA A 3 -17.82 22.23 7.82
N GLU A 4 -16.60 22.69 8.12
CA GLU A 4 -15.37 21.88 8.03
C GLU A 4 -15.30 20.83 9.14
N GLU A 5 -15.81 21.13 10.34
CA GLU A 5 -15.89 20.18 11.45
C GLU A 5 -16.95 19.09 11.21
N ARG A 6 -18.08 19.43 10.58
CA ARG A 6 -19.07 18.44 10.13
C ARG A 6 -18.49 17.52 9.05
N LEU A 7 -17.82 18.10 8.05
CA LEU A 7 -17.15 17.34 6.99
C LEU A 7 -16.10 16.38 7.56
N LYS A 8 -15.33 16.85 8.55
CA LYS A 8 -14.40 16.03 9.32
C LYS A 8 -15.09 14.86 10.02
N ALA A 9 -16.16 15.13 10.75
CA ALA A 9 -16.89 14.12 11.50
C ALA A 9 -17.48 13.05 10.58
N ASP A 10 -18.00 13.43 9.41
CA ASP A 10 -18.53 12.49 8.42
C ASP A 10 -17.44 11.63 7.79
N ILE A 11 -16.28 12.22 7.44
CA ILE A 11 -15.12 11.49 6.89
C ILE A 11 -14.52 10.55 7.94
N LEU A 12 -14.41 10.98 9.19
CA LEU A 12 -13.87 10.17 10.29
C LEU A 12 -14.85 9.07 10.72
N LYS A 13 -16.16 9.31 10.72
CA LYS A 13 -17.19 8.29 11.00
C LYS A 13 -17.16 7.14 9.99
N GLY A 14 -16.87 7.43 8.71
CA GLY A 14 -16.66 6.39 7.70
C GLY A 14 -15.42 5.53 7.95
N SER A 15 -14.48 5.99 8.78
CA SER A 15 -13.31 5.21 9.18
C SER A 15 -13.55 4.44 10.47
N HIS A 16 -13.99 3.20 10.35
CA HIS A 16 -14.35 2.33 11.48
C HIS A 16 -13.18 1.93 12.42
N ARG A 17 -11.95 2.43 12.26
CA ARG A 17 -10.79 2.03 13.10
C ARG A 17 -9.82 3.17 13.39
N LYS A 18 -9.26 3.16 14.61
CA LYS A 18 -8.13 4.00 15.02
C LYS A 18 -6.89 3.67 14.19
N VAL A 19 -6.46 4.61 13.35
CA VAL A 19 -5.34 4.40 12.44
C VAL A 19 -4.04 4.92 13.05
N VAL A 20 -3.19 3.98 13.49
CA VAL A 20 -1.96 4.29 14.23
C VAL A 20 -0.73 4.39 13.31
N LYS A 21 -0.74 3.70 12.15
CA LYS A 21 0.40 3.68 11.22
C LYS A 21 0.34 4.85 10.21
N PRO A 22 1.44 5.60 10.00
CA PRO A 22 1.49 6.71 9.03
C PRO A 22 1.11 6.30 7.60
N SER A 23 1.47 5.10 7.16
CA SER A 23 1.13 4.59 5.83
C SER A 23 -0.37 4.48 5.58
N ARG A 24 -1.13 4.06 6.60
CA ARG A 24 -2.59 3.92 6.54
C ARG A 24 -3.28 5.28 6.61
N ARG A 25 -2.75 6.22 7.40
CA ARG A 25 -3.25 7.62 7.42
C ARG A 25 -3.08 8.29 6.05
N ARG A 26 -1.95 8.02 5.37
CA ARG A 26 -1.72 8.48 4.00
C ARG A 26 -2.75 7.91 3.02
N GLU A 27 -3.02 6.61 3.08
CA GLU A 27 -4.02 5.95 2.24
C GLU A 27 -5.42 6.57 2.43
N MET A 28 -5.80 6.84 3.68
CA MET A 28 -7.07 7.50 4.00
C MET A 28 -7.14 8.94 3.49
N ALA A 29 -6.05 9.70 3.59
CA ALA A 29 -5.98 11.03 3.02
C ALA A 29 -6.15 11.00 1.50
N GLN A 30 -5.54 10.04 0.81
CA GLN A 30 -5.73 9.84 -0.63
C GLN A 30 -7.17 9.47 -0.98
N LYS A 31 -7.80 8.55 -0.23
CA LYS A 31 -9.21 8.19 -0.41
C LYS A 31 -10.15 9.37 -0.18
N ALA A 32 -9.93 10.16 0.87
CA ALA A 32 -10.75 11.34 1.14
C ALA A 32 -10.66 12.38 0.02
N VAL A 33 -9.46 12.65 -0.50
CA VAL A 33 -9.29 13.53 -1.67
C VAL A 33 -10.04 13.00 -2.88
N MET A 34 -9.97 11.68 -3.14
CA MET A 34 -10.61 11.06 -4.31
C MET A 34 -12.14 10.97 -4.19
N GLU A 35 -12.67 10.56 -3.04
CA GLU A 35 -14.10 10.29 -2.84
C GLU A 35 -14.88 11.54 -2.47
N LYS A 36 -14.27 12.46 -1.71
CA LYS A 36 -14.93 13.65 -1.15
C LYS A 36 -14.43 14.96 -1.76
N HIS A 37 -13.52 14.90 -2.73
CA HIS A 37 -13.00 16.04 -3.48
C HIS A 37 -12.44 17.17 -2.57
N VAL A 38 -11.92 16.79 -1.40
CA VAL A 38 -11.29 17.73 -0.47
C VAL A 38 -9.88 18.11 -0.95
N SER A 39 -9.42 19.30 -0.57
CA SER A 39 -8.05 19.72 -0.88
C SER A 39 -7.03 18.82 -0.17
N ILE A 40 -5.86 18.63 -0.77
CA ILE A 40 -4.77 17.83 -0.19
C ILE A 40 -4.38 18.35 1.19
N ARG A 41 -4.35 19.68 1.36
CA ARG A 41 -4.02 20.35 2.63
C ARG A 41 -5.05 20.04 3.71
N LEU A 42 -6.33 20.09 3.36
CA LEU A 42 -7.42 19.73 4.27
C LEU A 42 -7.33 18.25 4.65
N ALA A 43 -7.13 17.34 3.70
CA ALA A 43 -6.98 15.92 3.98
C ALA A 43 -5.76 15.63 4.87
N CYS A 44 -4.62 16.26 4.62
CA CYS A 44 -3.42 16.11 5.45
C CYS A 44 -3.66 16.57 6.89
N TRP A 45 -4.37 17.69 7.07
CA TRP A 45 -4.76 18.18 8.39
C TRP A 45 -5.75 17.25 9.10
N MET A 46 -6.74 16.71 8.38
CA MET A 46 -7.72 15.76 8.90
C MET A 46 -7.07 14.48 9.43
N PHE A 47 -6.08 13.94 8.70
CA PHE A 47 -5.41 12.68 9.06
C PHE A 47 -4.09 12.88 9.82
N SER A 48 -3.74 14.12 10.20
CA SER A 48 -2.50 14.43 10.93
C SER A 48 -1.25 13.86 10.24
N ILE A 49 -1.12 14.11 8.93
CA ILE A 49 0.05 13.76 8.12
C ILE A 49 0.65 15.00 7.48
N SER A 50 1.95 14.97 7.18
CA SER A 50 2.59 16.05 6.43
C SER A 50 2.28 15.94 4.93
N GLU A 51 2.29 17.06 4.23
CA GLU A 51 2.12 17.09 2.77
C GLU A 51 3.23 16.29 2.05
N ASN A 52 4.44 16.25 2.61
CA ASN A 52 5.53 15.41 2.08
C ASN A 52 5.21 13.92 2.19
N CYS A 53 4.58 13.48 3.28
CA CYS A 53 4.11 12.11 3.43
C CYS A 53 3.04 11.77 2.40
N TYR A 54 2.10 12.69 2.15
CA TYR A 54 1.08 12.54 1.12
C TYR A 54 1.69 12.41 -0.29
N ARG A 55 2.63 13.29 -0.63
CA ARG A 55 3.29 13.33 -1.95
C ARG A 55 4.32 12.23 -2.16
N TYR A 56 4.79 11.57 -1.10
CA TYR A 56 5.80 10.53 -1.20
C TYR A 56 5.34 9.40 -2.15
N GLN A 57 6.15 9.09 -3.15
CA GLN A 57 5.97 7.91 -4.00
C GLN A 57 7.14 6.94 -3.77
N ALA A 58 6.83 5.66 -3.59
CA ALA A 58 7.88 4.65 -3.42
C ALA A 58 8.64 4.48 -4.74
N LYS A 59 9.96 4.73 -4.72
CA LYS A 59 10.83 4.69 -5.91
C LYS A 59 10.80 3.36 -6.68
N LEU A 60 10.50 2.27 -6.00
CA LEU A 60 10.52 0.91 -6.55
C LEU A 60 9.12 0.31 -6.73
N ARG A 61 8.09 1.16 -6.84
CA ARG A 61 6.70 0.68 -6.95
C ARG A 61 6.51 -0.28 -8.13
N GLY A 62 6.97 0.10 -9.32
CA GLY A 62 6.81 -0.74 -10.52
C GLY A 62 7.52 -2.11 -10.42
N GLU A 63 8.71 -2.15 -9.82
CA GLU A 63 9.43 -3.42 -9.63
C GLU A 63 8.77 -4.29 -8.55
N ASN A 64 8.18 -3.68 -7.53
CA ASN A 64 7.41 -4.41 -6.52
C ASN A 64 6.13 -5.00 -7.13
N ASP A 65 5.46 -4.26 -8.02
CA ASP A 65 4.26 -4.73 -8.73
C ASP A 65 4.63 -5.93 -9.61
N GLN A 66 5.73 -5.87 -10.36
CA GLN A 66 6.24 -7.01 -11.13
C GLN A 66 6.53 -8.24 -10.26
N ILE A 67 7.17 -8.05 -9.09
CA ILE A 67 7.41 -9.15 -8.15
C ILE A 67 6.08 -9.76 -7.70
N ALA A 68 5.09 -8.92 -7.38
CA ALA A 68 3.78 -9.38 -6.93
C ALA A 68 3.07 -10.19 -8.02
N ASP A 69 3.04 -9.70 -9.25
CA ASP A 69 2.42 -10.39 -10.39
C ASP A 69 3.03 -11.78 -10.62
N TRP A 70 4.36 -11.86 -10.58
CA TRP A 70 5.08 -13.13 -10.70
C TRP A 70 4.77 -14.10 -9.55
N LEU A 71 4.73 -13.60 -8.31
CA LEU A 71 4.40 -14.42 -7.16
C LEU A 71 2.96 -14.94 -7.25
N ILE A 72 2.00 -14.11 -7.65
CA ILE A 72 0.58 -14.50 -7.83
C ILE A 72 0.45 -15.58 -8.91
N THR A 73 1.08 -15.39 -10.07
CA THR A 73 0.99 -16.37 -11.15
C THR A 73 1.70 -17.68 -10.79
N LEU A 74 2.80 -17.63 -10.03
CA LEU A 74 3.45 -18.83 -9.49
C LEU A 74 2.57 -19.57 -8.46
N THR A 75 1.98 -18.86 -7.50
CA THR A 75 1.13 -19.51 -6.48
C THR A 75 -0.16 -20.06 -7.07
N HIS A 76 -0.69 -19.43 -8.13
CA HIS A 76 -1.85 -19.94 -8.85
C HIS A 76 -1.54 -21.22 -9.65
N ASN A 77 -0.39 -21.25 -10.34
CA ASN A 77 0.02 -22.39 -11.16
C ASN A 77 0.55 -23.57 -10.33
N GLN A 78 1.17 -23.30 -9.19
CA GLN A 78 1.83 -24.29 -8.34
C GLN A 78 1.39 -24.13 -6.88
N ARG A 79 0.15 -24.54 -6.58
CA ARG A 79 -0.49 -24.34 -5.26
C ARG A 79 0.25 -24.98 -4.08
N ASN A 80 1.08 -26.00 -4.34
CA ASN A 80 1.87 -26.68 -3.30
C ASN A 80 3.21 -25.99 -3.00
N TRP A 81 3.57 -24.94 -3.75
CA TRP A 81 4.85 -24.26 -3.57
C TRP A 81 4.76 -23.20 -2.47
N GLY A 82 5.61 -23.37 -1.46
CA GLY A 82 5.89 -22.31 -0.48
C GLY A 82 6.84 -21.25 -1.03
N PHE A 83 7.04 -20.16 -0.28
CA PHE A 83 7.91 -19.04 -0.64
C PHE A 83 9.30 -19.45 -1.15
N GLY A 84 9.96 -20.41 -0.50
CA GLY A 84 11.31 -20.84 -0.88
C GLY A 84 11.37 -21.32 -2.34
N LEU A 85 10.42 -22.17 -2.74
CA LEU A 85 10.35 -22.68 -4.12
C LEU A 85 10.01 -21.57 -5.12
N CYS A 86 9.08 -20.68 -4.77
CA CYS A 86 8.77 -19.51 -5.60
C CYS A 86 10.01 -18.63 -5.81
N PHE A 87 10.77 -18.33 -4.74
CA PHE A 87 11.98 -17.52 -4.84
C PHE A 87 13.08 -18.22 -5.66
N LEU A 88 13.31 -19.52 -5.44
CA LEU A 88 14.30 -20.28 -6.21
C LEU A 88 13.95 -20.28 -7.70
N HIS A 89 12.67 -20.43 -8.06
CA HIS A 89 12.23 -20.39 -9.45
C HIS A 89 12.50 -19.00 -10.08
N LEU A 90 12.15 -17.92 -9.37
CA LEU A 90 12.41 -16.56 -9.84
C LEU A 90 13.91 -16.28 -10.01
N ARG A 91 14.75 -16.81 -9.12
CA ARG A 91 16.19 -16.60 -9.15
C ARG A 91 16.90 -17.44 -10.21
N ASN A 92 16.55 -18.72 -10.32
CA ASN A 92 17.31 -19.70 -11.10
C ASN A 92 16.72 -19.94 -12.49
N VAL A 93 15.39 -19.92 -12.63
CA VAL A 93 14.73 -20.16 -13.93
C VAL A 93 14.51 -18.84 -14.67
N LYS A 94 13.97 -17.83 -13.98
CA LYS A 94 13.73 -16.51 -14.59
C LYS A 94 14.96 -15.59 -14.53
N GLY A 95 15.95 -15.90 -13.71
CA GLY A 95 17.21 -15.15 -13.64
C GLY A 95 17.11 -13.80 -12.91
N PHE A 96 16.01 -13.52 -12.19
CA PHE A 96 15.85 -12.24 -11.51
C PHE A 96 16.81 -12.10 -10.33
N ARG A 97 17.58 -11.00 -10.30
CA ARG A 97 18.54 -10.69 -9.22
C ARG A 97 17.93 -9.97 -8.03
N TRP A 98 16.62 -10.11 -7.82
CA TRP A 98 15.92 -9.45 -6.72
C TRP A 98 16.45 -9.84 -5.34
N ASN A 99 16.38 -8.89 -4.42
CA ASN A 99 16.76 -9.12 -3.03
C ASN A 99 15.74 -10.05 -2.34
N HIS A 100 16.22 -11.15 -1.77
CA HIS A 100 15.40 -12.14 -1.06
C HIS A 100 14.47 -11.52 0.00
N LYS A 101 14.99 -10.61 0.85
CA LYS A 101 14.19 -9.94 1.89
C LYS A 101 13.06 -9.09 1.29
N ARG A 102 13.31 -8.46 0.13
CA ARG A 102 12.30 -7.67 -0.58
C ARG A 102 11.18 -8.55 -1.11
N VAL A 103 11.54 -9.64 -1.81
CA VAL A 103 10.55 -10.59 -2.37
C VAL A 103 9.74 -11.23 -1.24
N TYR A 104 10.39 -11.60 -0.12
CA TYR A 104 9.71 -12.15 1.04
C TYR A 104 8.69 -11.18 1.65
N ARG A 105 9.04 -9.89 1.76
CA ARG A 105 8.11 -8.87 2.27
C ARG A 105 6.86 -8.78 1.39
N ILE A 106 7.03 -8.76 0.07
CA ILE A 106 5.91 -8.69 -0.89
C ILE A 106 5.07 -9.97 -0.81
N TYR A 107 5.72 -11.15 -0.78
CA TYR A 107 5.03 -12.43 -0.61
C TYR A 107 4.13 -12.46 0.64
N ARG A 108 4.62 -11.92 1.76
CA ARG A 108 3.85 -11.81 3.01
C ARG A 108 2.73 -10.78 2.97
N GLU A 109 2.79 -9.79 2.08
CA GLU A 109 1.71 -8.82 1.89
C GLU A 109 0.58 -9.41 1.01
N LEU A 110 0.87 -10.48 0.26
CA LEU A 110 -0.09 -11.20 -0.59
C LEU A 110 -0.79 -12.37 0.09
N SER A 111 -0.23 -12.88 1.21
CA SER A 111 -0.78 -14.00 2.01
C SER A 111 -1.63 -13.48 3.16
#